data_AF-A0A645J5Z5-F1
#
_entry.id   AF-A0A645J5Z5-F1
#
_cell.length_a   1.000
_cell.length_b   1.000
_cell.length_c   1.000
_cell.angle_alpha   90.00
_cell.angle_beta   90.00
_cell.angle_gamma   90.00
#
_symmetry.space_group_name_H-M   'P 1'
#
loop_
_entity.id
_entity.type
_entity.pdbx_description
1 polymer ?
#
loop_
_entity_poly.entity_id
_entity_poly.type
_entity_poly.pdbx_seq_one_letter_code
_entity_poly.pdbx_strand_id
1 'polypeptide(L)'
;MQAGIEQALRAAGIWNNITMVSYDGYQSVVKDMMDNPNGPVQALTTNEPYRQGLAAVEMAMRAINGGSSEGTVFVETVAFGVDKAAQYYDPSKVLVDTVQ
;
A
#
# COMPACT_ATOMS: atom_id res chain seq x y z
N MET A 1 2.48 -5.39 -10.08
CA MET A 1 3.96 -5.39 -10.23
C MET A 1 4.61 -6.54 -9.48
N GLN A 2 4.26 -6.78 -8.21
CA GLN A 2 4.88 -7.81 -7.35
C GLN A 2 4.89 -9.23 -7.94
N ALA A 3 3.78 -9.70 -8.54
CA ALA A 3 3.72 -11.05 -9.11
C ALA A 3 4.79 -11.32 -10.20
N GLY A 4 5.12 -10.31 -11.02
CA GLY A 4 6.16 -10.46 -12.06
C GLY A 4 7.57 -10.50 -11.47
N ILE A 5 7.82 -9.70 -10.43
CA ILE A 5 9.08 -9.71 -9.68
C ILE A 5 9.28 -11.07 -9.00
N GLU A 6 8.25 -11.56 -8.32
CA GLU A 6 8.27 -12.88 -7.68
C GLU A 6 8.57 -14.00 -8.67
N GLN A 7 7.89 -14.01 -9.83
CA GLN A 7 8.12 -15.02 -10.86
C GLN A 7 9.58 -15.02 -11.33
N ALA A 8 10.16 -13.84 -11.58
CA ALA A 8 11.55 -13.72 -12.03
C ALA A 8 12.54 -14.20 -10.94
N LEU A 9 12.33 -13.81 -9.68
CA LEU A 9 13.17 -14.21 -8.55
C LEU A 9 13.10 -15.71 -8.25
N ARG A 10 11.91 -16.31 -8.41
CA ARG A 10 11.72 -17.77 -8.32
C ARG A 10 12.43 -18.49 -9.45
N ALA A 11 12.30 -18.00 -10.70
CA ALA A 11 13.00 -18.56 -11.85
C ALA A 11 14.53 -18.48 -11.71
N ALA A 12 15.03 -17.43 -11.05
CA ALA A 12 16.44 -17.26 -10.72
C ALA A 12 16.89 -18.06 -9.48
N GLY A 13 15.98 -18.74 -8.76
CA GLY A 13 16.30 -19.54 -7.58
C GLY A 13 16.70 -18.74 -6.34
N ILE A 14 16.44 -17.42 -6.30
CA ILE A 14 16.88 -16.52 -5.22
C ILE A 14 15.73 -16.01 -4.34
N TRP A 15 14.49 -16.44 -4.58
CA TRP A 15 13.30 -15.98 -3.85
C TRP A 15 13.44 -16.03 -2.32
N ASN A 16 14.02 -17.10 -1.78
CA ASN A 16 14.19 -17.27 -0.33
C ASN A 16 15.47 -16.63 0.24
N ASN A 17 16.25 -15.94 -0.59
CA ASN A 17 17.55 -15.34 -0.22
C ASN A 17 17.52 -13.80 -0.31
N ILE A 18 16.32 -13.22 -0.31
CA ILE A 18 16.14 -11.77 -0.44
C ILE A 18 15.13 -11.26 0.60
N THR A 19 15.23 -9.96 0.87
CA THR A 19 14.21 -9.20 1.60
C THR A 19 13.54 -8.23 0.63
N MET A 20 12.22 -8.20 0.62
CA MET A 20 11.41 -7.36 -0.24
C MET A 20 10.48 -6.49 0.61
N VAL A 21 10.35 -5.23 0.18
CA VAL A 21 9.36 -4.29 0.68
C VAL A 21 8.37 -4.02 -0.44
N SER A 22 7.09 -4.22 -0.18
CA SER A 22 6.01 -3.99 -1.14
C SER A 22 5.45 -2.57 -1.07
N TYR A 23 4.76 -2.17 -2.12
CA TYR A 23 4.11 -0.87 -2.29
C TYR A 23 2.66 -1.05 -2.75
N ASP A 24 1.87 0.02 -2.69
CA ASP A 24 0.42 0.13 -2.97
C ASP A 24 -0.53 -0.35 -1.89
N GLY A 25 -0.15 -1.30 -1.03
CA GLY A 25 -1.02 -1.77 0.04
C GLY A 25 -2.01 -2.85 -0.36
N TYR A 26 -1.71 -3.72 -1.33
CA TYR A 26 -2.62 -4.80 -1.70
C TYR A 26 -2.88 -5.78 -0.55
N GLN A 27 -4.17 -6.09 -0.30
CA GLN A 27 -4.59 -7.05 0.72
C GLN A 27 -4.06 -8.46 0.45
N SER A 28 -3.82 -8.82 -0.82
CA SER A 28 -3.17 -10.09 -1.17
C SER A 28 -1.73 -10.18 -0.66
N VAL A 29 -1.02 -9.05 -0.59
CA VAL A 29 0.35 -8.99 -0.05
C VAL A 29 0.31 -9.03 1.47
N VAL A 30 -0.66 -8.35 2.10
CA VAL A 30 -0.88 -8.46 3.55
C VAL A 30 -1.17 -9.91 3.94
N LYS A 31 -1.99 -10.61 3.16
CA LYS A 31 -2.27 -12.04 3.35
C LYS A 31 -1.01 -12.89 3.20
N ASP A 32 -0.17 -12.63 2.19
CA ASP A 32 1.11 -13.34 2.01
C ASP A 32 2.05 -13.10 3.20
N MET A 33 2.15 -11.88 3.72
CA MET A 33 2.92 -11.58 4.93
C MET A 33 2.40 -12.36 6.15
N MET A 34 1.09 -12.56 6.27
CA MET A 34 0.49 -13.35 7.35
C MET A 34 0.71 -14.85 7.19
N ASP A 35 0.57 -15.37 5.97
CA ASP A 35 0.71 -16.80 5.68
C ASP A 35 2.17 -17.24 5.68
N ASN A 36 3.07 -16.34 5.26
CA ASN A 36 4.50 -16.58 5.11
C ASN A 36 5.31 -15.51 5.87
N PRO A 37 5.27 -15.48 7.22
CA PRO A 37 5.92 -14.42 8.00
C PRO A 37 7.45 -14.41 7.89
N ASN A 38 8.05 -15.56 7.55
CA ASN A 38 9.49 -15.69 7.27
C ASN A 38 9.80 -15.67 5.76
N GLY A 39 8.81 -15.36 4.92
CA GLY A 39 8.98 -15.22 3.48
C GLY A 39 9.73 -13.93 3.11
N PRO A 40 10.02 -13.70 1.82
CA PRO A 40 10.80 -12.54 1.42
C PRO A 40 10.06 -11.21 1.58
N VAL A 41 8.73 -11.17 1.54
CA VAL A 41 7.97 -9.93 1.79
C VAL A 41 8.00 -9.65 3.30
N GLN A 42 8.74 -8.64 3.71
CA GLN A 42 8.94 -8.33 5.14
C GLN A 42 8.28 -7.00 5.58
N ALA A 43 7.95 -6.14 4.63
CA ALA A 43 7.22 -4.90 4.90
C ALA A 43 6.38 -4.49 3.69
N LEU A 44 5.41 -3.62 3.96
CA LEU A 44 4.55 -3.02 2.96
C LEU A 44 4.31 -1.55 3.32
N THR A 45 4.21 -0.69 2.30
CA THR A 45 3.71 0.67 2.44
C THR A 45 2.55 0.94 1.49
N THR A 46 1.65 1.84 1.87
CA THR A 46 0.43 2.16 1.13
C THR A 46 0.63 3.34 0.16
N ASN A 47 -0.26 3.43 -0.84
CA ASN A 47 -0.36 4.58 -1.74
C ASN A 47 -1.55 5.49 -1.37
N GLU A 48 -2.53 5.00 -0.60
CA GLU A 48 -3.70 5.79 -0.12
C GLU A 48 -4.55 6.45 -1.22
N PRO A 49 -4.97 5.73 -2.27
CA PRO A 49 -5.70 6.34 -3.39
C PRO A 49 -7.04 6.96 -2.97
N TYR A 50 -7.69 6.42 -1.95
CA TYR A 50 -8.92 7.01 -1.40
C TYR A 50 -8.67 8.41 -0.84
N ARG A 51 -7.65 8.57 0.03
CA ARG A 51 -7.32 9.87 0.62
C ARG A 51 -6.81 10.86 -0.42
N GLN A 52 -6.08 10.40 -1.43
CA GLN A 52 -5.71 11.23 -2.59
C GLN A 52 -6.95 11.74 -3.35
N GLY A 53 -7.93 10.87 -3.59
CA GLY A 53 -9.19 11.25 -4.23
C GLY A 53 -9.98 12.26 -3.40
N LEU A 54 -10.10 12.03 -2.09
CA LEU A 54 -10.78 12.96 -1.17
C LEU A 54 -10.10 14.34 -1.18
N ALA A 55 -8.78 14.39 -1.03
CA ALA A 55 -8.02 15.64 -1.06
C ALA A 55 -8.21 16.39 -2.39
N ALA A 56 -8.24 15.68 -3.51
CA ALA A 56 -8.48 16.29 -4.82
C ALA A 56 -9.88 16.92 -4.91
N VAL A 57 -10.92 16.26 -4.39
CA VAL A 57 -12.29 16.80 -4.34
C VAL A 57 -12.36 18.03 -3.43
N GLU A 58 -11.73 17.98 -2.25
CA GLU A 58 -11.68 19.11 -1.33
C GLU A 58 -10.99 20.34 -1.94
N MET A 59 -9.89 20.14 -2.67
CA MET A 59 -9.21 21.19 -3.42
C MET A 59 -10.10 21.78 -4.52
N ALA A 60 -10.84 20.94 -5.25
CA ALA A 60 -11.79 21.41 -6.27
C ALA A 60 -12.93 22.24 -5.65
N MET A 61 -13.49 21.79 -4.54
CA MET A 61 -14.54 22.52 -3.81
C MET A 61 -14.03 23.86 -3.27
N ARG A 62 -12.80 23.91 -2.76
CA ARG A 62 -12.16 25.16 -2.34
C ARG A 62 -12.07 26.16 -3.48
N ALA A 63 -11.66 25.72 -4.67
CA ALA A 63 -11.57 26.56 -5.86
C ALA A 63 -12.94 27.08 -6.31
N ILE A 64 -13.96 26.23 -6.34
CA ILE A 64 -15.34 26.61 -6.69
C ILE A 64 -15.91 27.67 -5.74
N ASN A 65 -15.56 27.59 -4.45
CA ASN A 65 -15.98 28.53 -3.42
C ASN A 65 -15.13 29.82 -3.36
N GLY A 66 -14.32 30.10 -4.38
CA GLY A 66 -13.52 31.33 -4.49
C GLY A 66 -12.19 31.30 -3.73
N GLY A 67 -11.78 30.14 -3.19
CA GLY A 67 -10.44 29.93 -2.64
C GLY A 67 -9.39 29.66 -3.70
N SER A 68 -8.11 29.58 -3.29
CA SER A 68 -7.00 29.30 -4.23
C SER A 68 -7.08 27.88 -4.82
N SER A 69 -6.84 27.77 -6.13
CA SER A 69 -6.69 26.49 -6.85
C SER A 69 -5.27 25.93 -6.81
N GLU A 70 -4.30 26.67 -6.26
CA GLU A 70 -2.89 26.27 -6.20
C GLU A 70 -2.55 25.57 -4.88
N GLY A 71 -1.42 24.85 -4.91
CA GLY A 71 -0.84 24.19 -3.73
C GLY A 71 -0.63 22.69 -3.90
N THR A 72 0.09 22.11 -2.95
CA THR A 72 0.39 20.68 -2.87
C THR A 72 -0.21 20.12 -1.59
N VAL A 73 -0.97 19.04 -1.70
CA VAL A 73 -1.43 18.25 -0.54
C VAL A 73 -0.59 16.97 -0.48
N PHE A 74 0.06 16.75 0.65
CA PHE A 74 0.79 15.52 0.93
C PHE A 74 -0.14 14.57 1.67
N VAL A 75 -0.39 13.40 1.08
CA VAL A 75 -1.17 12.34 1.72
C VAL A 75 -0.21 11.44 2.48
N GLU A 76 -0.45 11.29 3.77
CA GLU A 76 0.34 10.40 4.62
C GLU A 76 0.08 8.94 4.25
N THR A 77 1.15 8.20 4.01
CA THR A 77 1.14 6.76 3.78
C THR A 77 1.44 6.00 5.07
N VAL A 78 0.97 4.77 5.19
CA VAL A 78 1.31 3.87 6.30
C VAL A 78 2.31 2.82 5.83
N ALA A 79 3.35 2.60 6.62
CA ALA A 79 4.31 1.51 6.43
C ALA A 79 4.27 0.56 7.63
N PHE A 80 4.25 -0.74 7.38
CA PHE A 80 4.21 -1.75 8.43
C PHE A 80 4.97 -3.03 8.05
N GLY A 81 5.48 -3.71 9.07
CA GLY A 81 6.12 -5.02 8.96
C GLY A 81 5.14 -6.16 9.15
N VAL A 82 5.66 -7.38 9.02
CA VAL A 82 4.92 -8.64 9.24
C VAL A 82 4.23 -8.67 10.61
N ASP A 83 4.86 -8.12 11.65
CA ASP A 83 4.37 -8.05 13.03
C ASP A 83 3.00 -7.35 13.17
N LYS A 84 2.69 -6.45 12.22
CA LYS A 84 1.43 -5.68 12.20
C LYS A 84 0.49 -6.07 11.07
N ALA A 85 0.85 -7.02 10.20
CA ALA A 85 0.06 -7.36 9.01
C ALA A 85 -1.40 -7.68 9.34
N ALA A 86 -1.64 -8.47 10.39
CA ALA A 86 -3.00 -8.82 10.82
C ALA A 86 -3.87 -7.61 11.24
N GLN A 87 -3.27 -6.49 11.65
CA GLN A 87 -4.00 -5.27 12.02
C GLN A 87 -4.58 -4.54 10.80
N TYR A 88 -3.98 -4.75 9.62
CA TYR A 88 -4.33 -4.07 8.37
C TYR A 88 -5.03 -4.98 7.36
N TYR A 89 -5.22 -6.26 7.71
CA TYR A 89 -5.86 -7.23 6.82
C TYR A 89 -7.39 -7.08 6.82
N ASP A 90 -7.95 -6.85 5.64
CA ASP A 90 -9.39 -6.87 5.40
C ASP A 90 -9.68 -7.62 4.10
N PRO A 91 -10.24 -8.85 4.16
CA PRO A 91 -10.51 -9.65 2.98
C PRO A 91 -11.62 -9.08 2.09
N SER A 92 -12.39 -8.10 2.58
CA SER A 92 -13.44 -7.42 1.79
C SER A 92 -12.90 -6.28 0.91
N LYS A 93 -11.64 -5.89 1.11
CA LYS A 93 -10.99 -4.78 0.39
C LYS A 93 -9.91 -5.29 -0.56
N VAL A 94 -9.60 -4.49 -1.58
CA VAL A 94 -8.46 -4.75 -2.49
C VAL A 94 -7.17 -4.17 -1.93
N LEU A 95 -7.25 -3.00 -1.29
CA LEU A 95 -6.13 -2.27 -0.71
C LEU A 95 -6.34 -2.10 0.79
N VAL A 96 -5.25 -1.90 1.52
CA VAL A 96 -5.25 -1.39 2.88
C VAL A 96 -5.89 -0.02 2.86
N ASP A 97 -6.87 0.16 3.74
CA ASP A 97 -7.58 1.40 3.95
C ASP A 97 -7.30 1.85 5.37
N THR A 98 -6.71 3.03 5.50
CA THR A 98 -6.27 3.59 6.77
C THR A 98 -7.29 4.57 7.35
N VAL A 99 -8.39 4.80 6.64
CA VAL A 99 -9.50 5.64 7.11
C VAL A 99 -10.43 4.79 7.98
N GLN A 100 -10.47 5.12 9.27
CA GLN A 100 -11.45 4.59 10.23
C GLN A 100 -12.70 5.47 10.28
#